data_AF-A0A7W1QCV0-F1
#
_entry.id   AF-A0A7W1QCV0-F1
#
_cell.length_a   1.000
_cell.length_b   1.000
_cell.length_c   1.000
_cell.angle_alpha   90.00
_cell.angle_beta   90.00
_cell.angle_gamma   90.00
#
_symmetry.space_group_name_H-M   'P 1'
#
loop_
_entity.id
_entity.type
_entity.pdbx_description
1 polymer ?
#
loop_
_entity_poly.entity_id
_entity_poly.type
_entity_poly.pdbx_seq_one_letter_code
_entity_poly.pdbx_strand_id
1 'polypeptide(L)'
;CVRALDPGPEYALTDGFPVPRMPCPSLAIKKGDAVAISVAAASIVAKVTRDRIMVRMHRRYPAFGFNHNMGYGTPEHMEVLDRLGPTPIHRFSFACVGQPLLPGFGRAGGLPTWETDSHESMTR
;
A
#
# COMPACT_ATOMS: atom_id res chain seq x y z
N CYS A 1 7.40 -12.24 -12.75
CA CYS A 1 8.69 -12.63 -12.15
C CYS A 1 8.98 -14.11 -12.40
N VAL A 2 8.14 -15.04 -11.91
CA VAL A 2 8.37 -16.50 -12.01
C VAL A 2 8.65 -16.99 -13.44
N ARG A 3 7.92 -16.50 -14.44
CA ARG A 3 8.11 -16.86 -15.86
C ARG A 3 9.44 -16.41 -16.46
N ALA A 4 10.18 -15.55 -15.79
CA ALA A 4 11.46 -15.01 -16.25
C ALA A 4 12.67 -15.70 -15.58
N LEU A 5 12.44 -16.75 -14.78
CA LEU A 5 13.50 -17.55 -14.16
C LEU A 5 14.01 -18.59 -15.15
N ASP A 6 15.33 -18.78 -15.19
CA ASP A 6 16.01 -19.80 -15.99
C ASP A 6 17.11 -20.49 -15.14
N PRO A 7 17.01 -21.81 -14.88
CA PRO A 7 15.87 -22.65 -15.24
C PRO A 7 14.58 -22.23 -14.51
N GLY A 8 13.43 -22.59 -15.10
CA GLY A 8 12.13 -22.37 -14.47
C GLY A 8 11.99 -23.17 -13.16
N PRO A 9 11.22 -22.68 -12.18
CA PRO A 9 11.09 -23.38 -10.90
C PRO A 9 10.18 -24.61 -11.01
N GLU A 10 10.54 -25.66 -10.29
CA GLU A 10 9.72 -26.88 -10.18
C GLU A 10 8.53 -26.69 -9.22
N TYR A 11 8.67 -25.81 -8.23
CA TYR A 11 7.65 -25.51 -7.24
C TYR A 11 7.76 -24.06 -6.74
N ALA A 12 6.64 -23.43 -6.39
CA ALA A 12 6.61 -22.07 -5.88
C ALA A 12 5.86 -21.95 -4.55
N LEU A 13 6.42 -21.17 -3.63
CA LEU A 13 5.75 -20.74 -2.40
C LEU A 13 5.33 -19.28 -2.56
N THR A 14 4.08 -18.96 -2.22
CA THR A 14 3.56 -17.58 -2.28
C THR A 14 3.13 -17.11 -0.90
N ASP A 15 3.40 -15.84 -0.59
CA ASP A 15 2.93 -15.23 0.64
C ASP A 15 1.46 -14.80 0.52
N GLY A 16 0.64 -15.23 1.49
CA GLY A 16 -0.76 -14.87 1.60
C GLY A 16 -1.67 -15.73 0.73
N PHE A 17 -2.10 -15.18 -0.42
CA PHE A 17 -3.18 -15.75 -1.22
C PHE A 17 -2.68 -16.63 -2.36
N PRO A 18 -3.51 -17.60 -2.82
CA PRO A 18 -3.24 -18.34 -4.05
C PRO A 18 -3.06 -17.39 -5.23
N VAL A 19 -2.00 -17.59 -6.00
CA VAL A 19 -1.76 -16.86 -7.24
C VAL A 19 -2.31 -17.67 -8.40
N PRO A 20 -3.35 -17.19 -9.11
CA PRO A 20 -3.88 -17.91 -10.25
C PRO A 20 -2.86 -18.02 -11.39
N ARG A 21 -2.94 -19.11 -12.18
CA ARG A 21 -2.19 -19.28 -13.43
C ARG A 21 -0.65 -19.28 -13.25
N MET A 22 -0.19 -19.85 -12.14
CA MET A 22 1.23 -20.13 -11.90
C MET A 22 1.77 -21.12 -12.95
N PRO A 23 3.00 -20.94 -13.46
CA PRO A 23 3.59 -21.81 -14.48
C PRO A 23 4.08 -23.16 -13.91
N CYS A 24 4.06 -23.32 -12.59
CA CYS A 24 4.46 -24.51 -11.86
C CYS A 24 3.46 -24.75 -10.71
N PRO A 25 3.43 -25.95 -10.10
CA PRO A 25 2.73 -26.18 -8.85
C PRO A 25 3.12 -25.14 -7.79
N SER A 26 2.14 -24.71 -6.99
CA SER A 26 2.38 -23.68 -5.99
C SER A 26 1.54 -23.86 -4.73
N LEU A 27 2.11 -23.48 -3.59
CA LEU A 27 1.43 -23.42 -2.30
C LEU A 27 1.39 -21.98 -1.78
N ALA A 28 0.19 -21.52 -1.44
CA ALA A 28 0.00 -20.27 -0.72
C ALA A 28 0.15 -20.49 0.78
N ILE A 29 0.99 -19.68 1.42
CA ILE A 29 1.29 -19.77 2.84
C ILE A 29 0.92 -18.45 3.49
N LYS A 30 0.06 -18.50 4.51
CA LYS A 30 -0.26 -17.34 5.32
C LYS A 30 0.99 -16.92 6.12
N LYS A 31 1.46 -15.68 5.95
CA LYS A 31 2.72 -15.18 6.53
C LYS A 31 3.91 -16.03 6.07
N GLY A 32 3.98 -16.31 4.77
CA GLY A 32 5.00 -17.16 4.17
C GLY A 32 6.41 -16.61 4.40
N ASP A 33 6.55 -15.29 4.46
CA ASP A 33 7.81 -14.61 4.78
C ASP A 33 8.35 -14.93 6.18
N ALA A 34 7.48 -15.21 7.14
CA ALA A 34 7.88 -15.58 8.50
C ALA A 34 8.34 -17.04 8.65
N VAL A 35 7.99 -17.91 7.69
CA VAL A 35 8.18 -19.37 7.82
C VAL A 35 8.98 -20.01 6.69
N ALA A 36 9.16 -19.32 5.56
CA ALA A 36 9.91 -19.82 4.40
C ALA A 36 10.97 -18.81 3.96
N ILE A 37 12.24 -19.24 4.02
CA ILE A 37 13.40 -18.39 3.68
C ILE A 37 13.33 -17.84 2.25
N SER A 38 12.87 -18.65 1.29
CA SER A 38 12.71 -18.23 -0.10
C SER A 38 11.67 -17.11 -0.27
N VAL A 39 10.59 -17.16 0.51
CA VAL A 39 9.55 -16.12 0.53
C VAL A 39 10.09 -14.85 1.22
N ALA A 40 10.80 -14.99 2.34
CA ALA A 40 11.46 -13.87 3.01
C ALA A 40 12.44 -13.13 2.08
N ALA A 41 13.28 -13.90 1.36
CA ALA A 41 14.23 -13.35 0.39
C ALA A 41 13.51 -12.62 -0.75
N ALA A 42 12.43 -13.20 -1.29
CA ALA A 42 11.62 -12.56 -2.31
C ALA A 42 10.98 -11.24 -1.81
N SER A 43 10.50 -11.21 -0.56
CA SER A 43 9.93 -10.01 0.07
C SER A 43 10.95 -8.88 0.19
N ILE A 44 12.21 -9.20 0.57
CA ILE A 44 13.30 -8.21 0.62
C ILE A 44 13.58 -7.63 -0.77
N VAL A 45 13.73 -8.49 -1.78
CA VAL A 45 13.99 -8.06 -3.16
C VAL A 45 12.85 -7.16 -3.67
N ALA A 46 11.60 -7.55 -3.42
CA ALA A 46 10.43 -6.78 -3.81
C ALA A 46 10.39 -5.40 -3.12
N LYS A 47 10.58 -5.35 -1.80
CA LYS A 47 10.55 -4.11 -1.01
C LYS A 47 11.64 -3.14 -1.46
N VAL A 48 12.90 -3.59 -1.49
CA VAL A 48 14.05 -2.76 -1.84
C VAL A 48 13.92 -2.24 -3.27
N THR A 49 13.46 -3.09 -4.20
CA THR A 49 13.23 -2.66 -5.59
C THR A 49 12.15 -1.60 -5.68
N ARG A 50 11.00 -1.81 -5.02
CA ARG A 50 9.90 -0.84 -5.00
C ARG A 50 10.32 0.50 -4.43
N ASP A 51 11.00 0.50 -3.29
CA ASP A 51 11.44 1.73 -2.64
C ASP A 51 12.42 2.51 -3.52
N ARG A 52 13.36 1.83 -4.20
CA ARG A 52 14.25 2.45 -5.19
C ARG A 52 13.48 3.10 -6.36
N ILE A 53 12.42 2.44 -6.84
CA ILE A 53 11.55 3.02 -7.88
C ILE A 53 10.87 4.29 -7.34
N MET A 54 10.33 4.27 -6.12
CA MET A 54 9.64 5.43 -5.54
C MET A 54 10.60 6.61 -5.28
N VAL A 55 11.83 6.35 -4.81
CA VAL A 55 12.88 7.37 -4.71
C VAL A 55 13.20 7.98 -6.08
N ARG A 56 13.23 7.17 -7.15
CA ARG A 56 13.41 7.68 -8.51
C ARG A 56 12.22 8.53 -8.94
N MET A 57 10.99 8.11 -8.63
CA MET A 57 9.78 8.86 -8.96
C MET A 57 9.71 10.20 -8.21
N HIS A 58 10.23 10.28 -6.98
CA HIS A 58 10.35 11.53 -6.25
C HIS A 58 11.17 12.58 -7.01
N ARG A 59 12.23 12.18 -7.73
CA ARG A 59 12.99 13.12 -8.58
C ARG A 59 12.14 13.73 -9.70
N ARG A 60 11.16 12.98 -10.21
CA ARG A 60 10.24 13.43 -11.25
C ARG A 60 9.05 14.21 -10.69
N TYR A 61 8.60 13.85 -9.49
CA TYR A 61 7.42 14.40 -8.83
C TYR A 61 7.76 14.77 -7.37
N PRO A 62 8.63 15.78 -7.15
CA PRO A 62 9.19 16.07 -5.83
C PRO A 62 8.13 16.46 -4.80
N ALA A 63 7.08 17.17 -5.24
CA ALA A 63 6.01 17.62 -4.37
C ALA A 63 5.30 16.47 -3.63
N PHE A 64 5.28 15.25 -4.19
CA PHE A 64 4.51 14.12 -3.66
C PHE A 64 5.24 13.30 -2.59
N GLY A 65 6.50 13.59 -2.27
CA GLY A 65 7.19 12.93 -1.16
C GLY A 65 7.41 11.41 -1.31
N PHE A 66 7.43 10.89 -2.55
CA PHE A 66 7.55 9.44 -2.82
C PHE A 66 8.79 8.77 -2.20
N ASN A 67 9.85 9.52 -1.91
CA ASN A 67 11.03 9.02 -1.21
C ASN A 67 10.78 8.64 0.25
N HIS A 68 9.70 9.17 0.86
CA HIS A 68 9.32 8.90 2.23
C HIS A 68 8.06 8.03 2.30
N ASN A 69 6.97 8.46 1.67
CA ASN A 69 5.69 7.75 1.75
C ASN A 69 5.59 6.55 0.81
N MET A 70 6.53 6.36 -0.13
CA MET A 70 6.53 5.25 -1.09
C MET A 70 5.22 5.10 -1.90
N GLY A 71 4.42 6.15 -2.01
CA GLY A 71 3.12 6.15 -2.67
C GLY A 71 1.95 5.65 -1.81
N TYR A 72 2.15 5.43 -0.51
CA TYR A 72 1.05 5.22 0.44
C TYR A 72 0.29 6.52 0.66
N GLY A 73 -1.03 6.43 0.84
CA GLY A 73 -1.91 7.58 1.10
C GLY A 73 -1.75 8.12 2.53
N THR A 74 -0.56 8.60 2.87
CA THR A 74 -0.31 9.34 4.11
C THR A 74 -0.97 10.72 4.04
N PRO A 75 -1.28 11.37 5.18
CA PRO A 75 -1.88 12.71 5.17
C PRO A 75 -1.15 13.69 4.25
N GLU A 76 0.18 13.69 4.28
CA GLU A 76 1.01 14.59 3.47
C GLU A 76 0.89 14.27 1.97
N HIS A 77 0.79 12.99 1.60
CA HIS A 77 0.57 12.61 0.20
C HIS A 77 -0.83 13.05 -0.24
N MET A 78 -1.85 12.85 0.58
CA MET A 78 -3.22 13.23 0.26
C MET A 78 -3.38 14.74 0.10
N GLU A 79 -2.76 15.55 0.95
CA GLU A 79 -2.75 17.01 0.82
C GLU A 79 -2.17 17.49 -0.51
N VAL A 80 -1.05 16.89 -0.94
CA VAL A 80 -0.42 17.23 -2.22
C VAL A 80 -1.29 16.76 -3.39
N LEU A 81 -1.89 15.57 -3.26
CA LEU A 81 -2.78 15.00 -4.28
C LEU A 81 -4.01 15.90 -4.48
N ASP A 82 -4.58 16.43 -3.40
CA ASP A 82 -5.75 17.30 -3.45
C ASP A 82 -5.37 18.70 -4.01
N ARG A 83 -4.15 19.18 -3.76
CA ARG A 83 -3.65 20.47 -4.27
C ARG A 83 -3.21 20.44 -5.73
N LEU A 84 -2.48 19.41 -6.15
CA LEU A 84 -1.82 19.35 -7.46
C LEU A 84 -2.48 18.36 -8.43
N GLY A 85 -3.42 17.55 -7.95
CA GLY A 85 -4.01 16.46 -8.71
C GLY A 85 -3.09 15.23 -8.83
N PRO A 86 -3.61 14.11 -9.34
CA PRO A 86 -2.85 12.88 -9.50
C PRO A 86 -1.86 12.92 -10.68
N THR A 87 -0.64 12.43 -10.46
CA THR A 87 0.32 12.12 -11.54
C THR A 87 0.00 10.81 -12.28
N PRO A 88 0.55 10.55 -13.49
CA PRO A 88 0.35 9.30 -14.24
C PRO A 88 0.70 8.00 -13.51
N ILE A 89 1.58 8.04 -12.50
CA ILE A 89 1.94 6.85 -11.72
C ILE A 89 0.94 6.52 -10.60
N HIS A 90 -0.06 7.38 -10.36
CA HIS A 90 -1.14 7.07 -9.42
C HIS A 90 -2.09 6.04 -10.02
N ARG A 91 -2.66 5.22 -9.13
CA ARG A 91 -3.66 4.22 -9.50
C ARG A 91 -5.05 4.83 -9.36
N PHE A 92 -5.64 5.26 -10.48
CA PHE A 92 -6.95 5.91 -10.52
C PHE A 92 -8.12 5.02 -10.07
N SER A 93 -7.92 3.71 -9.99
CA SER A 93 -8.91 2.79 -9.41
C SER A 93 -8.95 2.81 -7.88
N PHE A 94 -7.97 3.43 -7.22
CA PHE A 94 -7.96 3.52 -5.77
C PHE A 94 -8.91 4.64 -5.35
N ALA A 95 -9.79 4.39 -4.38
CA ALA A 95 -10.78 5.37 -3.92
C ALA A 95 -10.15 6.71 -3.49
N CYS A 96 -8.90 6.68 -3.00
CA CYS A 96 -8.18 7.89 -2.63
C CYS A 96 -7.73 8.75 -3.83
N VAL A 97 -7.69 8.20 -5.04
CA VAL A 97 -7.21 8.86 -6.25
C VAL A 97 -8.39 9.17 -7.18
N GLY A 98 -8.59 10.44 -7.52
CA GLY A 98 -9.58 10.84 -8.54
C GLY A 98 -11.02 10.98 -8.05
N GLN A 99 -11.31 10.73 -6.76
CA GLN A 99 -12.56 11.20 -6.17
C GLN A 99 -12.41 12.67 -5.74
N PRO A 100 -13.29 13.59 -6.20
CA PRO A 100 -13.33 14.94 -5.66
C PRO A 100 -13.70 14.88 -4.17
N LEU A 101 -13.04 15.71 -3.35
CA LEU A 101 -13.46 15.95 -1.97
C LEU A 101 -14.89 16.51 -2.01
N LEU A 102 -15.87 15.73 -1.55
CA LEU A 102 -17.22 16.24 -1.38
C LEU A 102 -17.19 17.30 -0.26
N PRO A 103 -17.77 18.50 -0.46
CA PRO A 103 -17.84 19.50 0.59
C PRO A 103 -18.57 18.92 1.81
N GLY A 104 -17.92 18.93 2.97
CA GLY A 104 -18.48 18.40 4.24
C GLY A 104 -18.10 16.96 4.58
N PHE A 105 -17.44 16.23 3.68
CA PHE A 105 -16.83 14.93 3.99
C PHE A 105 -15.31 15.06 3.81
N GLY A 106 -14.61 15.43 4.90
CA GLY A 106 -13.17 15.18 4.95
C GLY A 106 -12.91 13.69 4.68
N ARG A 107 -11.85 13.37 3.92
CA ARG A 107 -11.43 11.97 3.71
C ARG A 107 -11.36 11.32 5.09
N ALA A 108 -12.19 10.31 5.32
CA ALA A 108 -12.39 9.68 6.62
C ALA A 108 -11.05 9.44 7.33
N GLY A 109 -10.74 10.35 8.24
CA GLY A 109 -9.46 10.53 8.91
C GLY A 109 -9.73 11.40 10.14
N GLY A 110 -10.69 10.94 10.95
CA GLY A 110 -11.14 11.62 12.15
C GLY A 110 -11.97 10.67 13.00
N LEU A 111 -11.29 9.87 13.81
CA LEU A 111 -11.80 9.52 15.13
C LEU A 111 -10.64 9.73 16.11
N PRO A 112 -10.87 10.52 17.16
CA PRO A 112 -10.89 9.89 18.47
C PRO A 112 -12.19 10.27 19.20
N THR A 113 -13.15 9.35 19.22
CA THR A 113 -14.27 9.42 20.17
C THR A 113 -13.95 8.51 21.36
N TRP A 114 -13.08 8.99 22.25
CA TRP A 114 -13.05 8.49 23.63
C TRP A 114 -13.35 9.58 24.67
N GLU A 115 -13.57 10.84 24.24
CA GLU A 115 -14.28 11.84 25.05
C GLU A 115 -15.79 11.70 24.87
N THR A 116 -16.35 10.64 25.46
CA THR A 116 -17.63 10.80 26.14
C THR A 116 -17.31 10.68 27.62
N ASP A 117 -16.81 11.78 28.17
CA ASP A 117 -16.76 11.96 29.61
C ASP A 117 -18.18 11.96 30.15
N SER A 118 -18.45 10.86 30.84
CA SER A 118 -19.28 10.73 32.03
C SER A 118 -19.48 12.04 32.81
N HIS A 119 -20.69 12.17 33.39
CA HIS A 119 -21.15 13.12 34.43
C HIS A 119 -21.80 14.43 34.00
N GLU A 120 -23.14 14.41 33.87
CA GLU A 120 -24.04 15.20 34.74
C GLU A 120 -25.47 14.59 34.68
N SER A 121 -25.84 13.69 35.60
CA SER A 121 -26.46 13.97 36.90
C SER A 121 -27.88 14.55 36.83
N MET A 122 -28.84 13.70 37.22
CA MET A 122 -29.89 13.97 38.20
C MET A 122 -30.93 15.09 37.93
N THR A 123 -32.19 14.73 38.19
CA THR A 123 -33.39 15.56 38.45
C THR A 123 -34.11 16.22 37.25
N ARG A 124 -35.19 15.60 36.78
CA ARG A 124 -36.59 15.93 37.16
C ARG A 124 -37.57 14.92 36.59
#